data_AF-A0A4Q3REG4-F1
#
_entry.id   AF-A0A4Q3REG4-F1
#
_cell.length_a   1.000
_cell.length_b   1.000
_cell.length_c   1.000
_cell.angle_alpha   90.00
_cell.angle_beta   90.00
_cell.angle_gamma   90.00
#
_symmetry.space_group_name_H-M   'P 1'
#
loop_
_entity.id
_entity.type
_entity.pdbx_description
1 polymer ?
#
loop_
_entity_poly.entity_id
_entity_poly.type
_entity_poly.pdbx_seq_one_letter_code
_entity_poly.pdbx_strand_id
1 'polypeptide(L)'
;MKFNKFSIVLLALLALTSCKKFLERPPEGQLTKDVALKDEQGLLDFMNGIYGYIGDADYMGGRVQILNDLLGDELKGDRFTGDFAEIYKRQNSIFGGTRDAMYLKAYKVIDRSNVALENLGVASSQKSFIEGQAKFFRGMSHFELVRLFAQPWGYTPDNSHLGIPLRIVSSAQALNRATVKEVYDQIIADLKAADTLLPASSANGKF
;
A
#
# COMPACT_ATOMS: atom_id res chain seq x y z
N MET A 1 17.58 65.36 -14.34
CA MET A 1 16.14 65.02 -14.23
C MET A 1 15.77 64.89 -12.75
N LYS A 2 14.90 65.76 -12.23
CA LYS A 2 14.44 65.67 -10.83
C LYS A 2 13.33 64.61 -10.77
N PHE A 3 13.64 63.41 -10.28
CA PHE A 3 12.63 62.37 -10.08
C PHE A 3 11.62 62.85 -9.03
N ASN A 4 10.34 62.89 -9.41
CA ASN A 4 9.26 63.37 -8.54
C ASN A 4 9.07 62.33 -7.41
N LYS A 5 9.22 62.75 -6.14
CA LYS A 5 9.17 61.85 -4.97
C LYS A 5 7.85 61.04 -4.92
N PHE A 6 6.78 61.60 -5.47
CA PHE A 6 5.47 60.94 -5.60
C PHE A 6 5.50 59.70 -6.51
N SER A 7 6.29 59.72 -7.58
CA SER A 7 6.43 58.59 -8.52
C SER A 7 7.20 57.42 -7.91
N ILE A 8 8.14 57.69 -7.00
CA ILE A 8 8.92 56.64 -6.30
C ILE A 8 8.04 55.90 -5.29
N VAL A 9 7.18 56.63 -4.56
CA VAL A 9 6.23 56.04 -3.60
C VAL A 9 5.19 55.18 -4.33
N LEU A 10 4.67 55.64 -5.47
CA LEU A 10 3.70 54.88 -6.27
C LEU A 10 4.30 53.58 -6.84
N LEU A 11 5.56 53.61 -7.26
CA LEU A 11 6.28 52.43 -7.75
C LEU A 11 6.55 51.41 -6.63
N ALA A 12 6.85 51.89 -5.41
CA ALA A 12 7.03 51.04 -4.24
C ALA A 12 5.72 50.37 -3.78
N LEU A 13 4.58 51.05 -3.92
CA LEU A 13 3.25 50.48 -3.63
C LEU A 13 2.84 49.40 -4.65
N LEU A 14 3.24 49.52 -5.92
CA LEU A 14 3.01 48.50 -6.94
C LEU A 14 3.86 47.24 -6.71
N ALA A 15 5.06 47.38 -6.16
CA ALA A 15 5.95 46.27 -5.83
C ALA A 15 5.44 45.35 -4.71
N LEU A 16 4.43 45.78 -3.93
CA LEU A 16 3.81 44.95 -2.88
C LEU A 16 2.66 44.07 -3.39
N THR A 17 2.25 44.21 -4.66
CA THR A 17 1.21 43.38 -5.27
C THR A 17 1.79 42.08 -5.85
N SER A 18 2.33 41.22 -4.98
CA SER A 18 2.77 39.88 -5.39
C SER A 18 1.54 38.96 -5.59
N CYS A 19 1.35 38.48 -6.81
CA CYS A 19 0.34 37.48 -7.15
C CYS A 19 0.69 36.13 -6.53
N LYS A 20 0.31 35.91 -5.26
CA LYS A 20 0.47 34.60 -4.56
C LYS A 20 -0.08 33.41 -5.38
N LYS A 21 -1.20 33.62 -6.09
CA LYS A 21 -1.87 32.58 -6.90
C LYS A 21 -1.06 32.08 -8.11
N PHE A 22 -0.03 32.79 -8.57
CA PHE A 22 0.81 32.33 -9.68
C PHE A 22 1.84 31.28 -9.24
N LEU A 23 2.28 31.34 -7.98
CA LEU A 23 3.25 30.40 -7.40
C LEU A 23 2.57 29.15 -6.82
N GLU A 24 1.29 29.24 -6.45
CA GLU A 24 0.49 28.12 -5.96
C GLU A 24 -0.31 27.49 -7.11
N ARG A 25 0.37 26.84 -8.04
CA ARG A 25 -0.29 26.05 -9.08
C ARG A 25 -0.39 24.60 -8.60
N PRO A 26 -1.59 24.04 -8.35
CA PRO A 26 -1.70 22.62 -8.07
C PRO A 26 -1.16 21.82 -9.28
N PRO A 27 -0.58 20.64 -9.07
CA PRO A 27 -0.04 19.83 -10.16
C PRO A 27 -1.12 19.53 -11.19
N GLU A 28 -0.94 20.00 -12.42
CA GLU A 28 -1.89 19.78 -13.51
C GLU A 28 -1.98 18.28 -13.82
N GLY A 29 -3.19 17.75 -13.85
CA GLY A 29 -3.45 16.33 -14.13
C GLY A 29 -3.24 15.37 -12.95
N GLN A 30 -2.91 15.86 -11.74
CA GLN A 30 -2.85 15.02 -10.53
C GLN A 30 -3.94 15.40 -9.53
N LEU A 31 -4.69 14.40 -9.06
CA LEU A 31 -5.58 14.55 -7.93
C LEU A 31 -4.74 14.54 -6.65
N THR A 32 -4.75 15.65 -5.90
CA THR A 32 -4.12 15.70 -4.57
C THR A 32 -4.89 14.80 -3.60
N LYS A 33 -4.22 14.32 -2.54
CA LYS A 33 -4.87 13.49 -1.51
C LYS A 33 -6.10 14.19 -0.91
N ASP A 34 -5.97 15.48 -0.61
CA ASP A 34 -7.04 16.29 0.00
C ASP A 34 -8.27 16.42 -0.92
N VAL A 35 -8.07 16.39 -2.24
CA VAL A 35 -9.18 16.44 -3.22
C VAL A 35 -9.73 15.04 -3.47
N ALA A 36 -8.87 14.02 -3.51
CA ALA A 36 -9.25 12.64 -3.79
C ALA A 36 -10.02 11.97 -2.64
N LEU A 37 -9.77 12.37 -1.40
CA LEU A 37 -10.34 11.76 -0.19
C LEU A 37 -11.31 12.70 0.55
N LYS A 38 -11.80 13.74 -0.13
CA LYS A 38 -12.64 14.79 0.48
C LYS A 38 -14.04 14.32 0.89
N ASP A 39 -14.56 13.29 0.22
CA ASP A 39 -15.92 12.80 0.38
C ASP A 39 -15.97 11.27 0.23
N GLU A 40 -17.13 10.70 0.57
CA GLU A 40 -17.36 9.26 0.54
C GLU A 40 -17.12 8.64 -0.84
N GLN A 41 -17.51 9.33 -1.92
CA GLN A 41 -17.31 8.84 -3.28
C GLN A 41 -15.83 8.81 -3.65
N GLY A 42 -15.07 9.86 -3.31
CA GLY A 42 -13.63 9.90 -3.52
C GLY A 42 -12.90 8.80 -2.75
N LEU A 43 -13.31 8.51 -1.52
CA LEU A 43 -12.77 7.41 -0.74
C LEU A 43 -13.10 6.03 -1.36
N LEU A 44 -14.31 5.86 -1.90
CA LEU A 44 -14.70 4.65 -2.66
C LEU A 44 -13.89 4.49 -3.93
N ASP A 45 -13.67 5.57 -4.68
CA ASP A 45 -12.86 5.55 -5.91
C ASP A 45 -11.40 5.21 -5.59
N PHE A 46 -10.87 5.76 -4.49
CA PHE A 46 -9.55 5.44 -3.99
C PHE A 46 -9.42 3.96 -3.60
N MET A 47 -10.43 3.41 -2.91
CA MET A 47 -10.52 1.97 -2.58
C MET A 47 -10.58 1.11 -3.83
N ASN A 48 -11.38 1.50 -4.83
CA ASN A 48 -11.44 0.82 -6.12
C ASN A 48 -10.06 0.77 -6.81
N GLY A 49 -9.24 1.80 -6.64
CA GLY A 49 -7.86 1.81 -7.15
C GLY A 49 -6.96 0.73 -6.56
N ILE A 50 -7.25 0.19 -5.36
CA ILE A 50 -6.46 -0.88 -4.74
C ILE A 50 -6.52 -2.17 -5.57
N TYR A 51 -7.65 -2.47 -6.21
CA TYR A 51 -7.79 -3.65 -7.08
C TYR A 51 -6.77 -3.66 -8.23
N GLY A 52 -6.37 -2.49 -8.74
CA GLY A 52 -5.32 -2.39 -9.76
C GLY A 52 -3.94 -2.81 -9.24
N TYR A 53 -3.64 -2.59 -7.96
CA TYR A 53 -2.40 -3.06 -7.34
C TYR A 53 -2.46 -4.55 -7.01
N ILE A 54 -3.64 -5.06 -6.69
CA ILE A 54 -3.86 -6.48 -6.43
C ILE A 54 -3.71 -7.28 -7.72
N GLY A 55 -4.43 -6.91 -8.77
CA GLY A 55 -4.38 -7.58 -10.08
C GLY A 55 -3.07 -7.38 -10.86
N ASP A 56 -2.11 -6.65 -10.30
CA ASP A 56 -0.81 -6.42 -10.91
C ASP A 56 -0.01 -7.74 -11.02
N ALA A 57 0.68 -7.92 -12.15
CA ALA A 57 1.45 -9.12 -12.44
C ALA A 57 2.57 -9.35 -11.43
N ASP A 58 3.07 -8.31 -10.75
CA ASP A 58 4.07 -8.42 -9.69
C ASP A 58 3.49 -8.83 -8.32
N TYR A 59 2.17 -9.01 -8.20
CA TYR A 59 1.54 -9.43 -6.94
C TYR A 59 0.52 -10.56 -7.11
N MET A 60 -0.78 -10.33 -6.90
CA MET A 60 -1.80 -11.39 -6.99
C MET A 60 -2.15 -11.74 -8.44
N GLY A 61 -1.74 -10.92 -9.42
CA GLY A 61 -1.91 -11.20 -10.85
C GLY A 61 -1.02 -12.32 -11.40
N GLY A 62 -0.21 -12.99 -10.55
CA GLY A 62 0.54 -14.17 -10.94
C GLY A 62 1.84 -14.37 -10.15
N ARG A 63 2.46 -13.28 -9.67
CA ARG A 63 3.78 -13.37 -9.03
C ARG A 63 3.76 -14.23 -7.78
N VAL A 64 2.76 -14.08 -6.93
CA VAL A 64 2.67 -14.88 -5.71
C VAL A 64 2.58 -16.36 -6.05
N GLN A 65 1.73 -16.74 -7.00
CA GLN A 65 1.56 -18.12 -7.44
C GLN A 65 2.90 -18.68 -7.94
N ILE A 66 3.57 -17.96 -8.84
CA ILE A 66 4.90 -18.32 -9.36
C ILE A 66 5.91 -18.53 -8.23
N LEU A 67 5.98 -17.60 -7.26
CA LEU A 67 6.94 -17.70 -6.15
C LEU A 67 6.67 -18.92 -5.27
N ASN A 68 5.40 -19.26 -5.02
CA ASN A 68 5.07 -20.45 -4.23
C ASN A 68 5.40 -21.75 -5.01
N ASP A 69 5.09 -21.81 -6.30
CA ASP A 69 5.39 -22.98 -7.13
C ASP A 69 6.89 -23.23 -7.28
N LEU A 70 7.69 -22.16 -7.39
CA LEU A 70 9.16 -22.26 -7.41
C LEU A 70 9.74 -22.82 -6.10
N LEU A 71 9.04 -22.65 -4.97
CA LEU A 71 9.46 -23.17 -3.66
C LEU A 71 8.87 -24.56 -3.35
N GLY A 72 7.99 -25.07 -4.21
CA GLY A 72 7.47 -26.43 -4.17
C GLY A 72 8.39 -27.44 -4.85
N ASP A 73 7.86 -28.65 -5.07
CA ASP A 73 8.57 -29.81 -5.62
C ASP A 73 8.02 -30.29 -6.98
N GLU A 74 7.03 -29.59 -7.54
CA GLU A 74 6.37 -29.95 -8.81
C GLU A 74 7.15 -29.54 -10.07
N LEU A 75 8.16 -28.68 -9.93
CA LEU A 75 8.95 -28.14 -11.04
C LEU A 75 10.36 -28.74 -11.03
N LYS A 76 10.93 -29.05 -12.21
CA LYS A 76 12.28 -29.63 -12.32
C LYS A 76 13.43 -28.61 -12.21
N GLY A 77 13.16 -27.33 -12.45
CA GLY A 77 14.15 -26.25 -12.28
C GLY A 77 15.27 -26.12 -13.32
N ASP A 78 15.51 -27.14 -14.16
CA ASP A 78 16.65 -27.19 -15.11
C ASP A 78 16.74 -26.02 -16.09
N ARG A 79 15.62 -25.34 -16.35
CA ARG A 79 15.52 -24.23 -17.32
C ARG A 79 15.34 -22.86 -16.67
N PHE A 80 15.27 -22.78 -15.34
CA PHE A 80 15.16 -21.48 -14.68
C PHE A 80 16.49 -20.72 -14.75
N THR A 81 16.40 -19.41 -14.95
CA THR A 81 17.52 -18.47 -14.97
C THR A 81 17.21 -17.26 -14.10
N GLY A 82 18.24 -16.46 -13.78
CA GLY A 82 18.10 -15.26 -12.95
C GLY A 82 17.39 -15.52 -11.62
N ASP A 83 16.56 -14.57 -11.19
CA ASP A 83 15.83 -14.63 -9.92
C ASP A 83 15.04 -15.92 -9.72
N PHE A 84 14.41 -16.46 -10.77
CA PHE A 84 13.63 -17.69 -10.65
C PHE A 84 14.51 -18.90 -10.34
N ALA A 85 15.73 -18.96 -10.90
CA ALA A 85 16.68 -20.01 -10.54
C ALA A 85 17.17 -19.86 -9.10
N GLU A 86 17.43 -18.63 -8.66
CA GLU A 86 17.85 -18.36 -7.27
C GLU A 86 16.78 -18.79 -6.26
N ILE A 87 15.52 -18.42 -6.53
CA ILE A 87 14.38 -18.77 -5.67
C ILE A 87 14.19 -20.28 -5.62
N TYR A 88 14.15 -20.94 -6.78
CA TYR A 88 14.00 -22.40 -6.86
C TYR A 88 15.11 -23.16 -6.12
N LYS A 89 16.36 -22.74 -6.30
CA LYS A 89 17.53 -23.34 -5.64
C LYS A 89 17.69 -22.91 -4.18
N ARG A 90 16.86 -21.98 -3.70
CA ARG A 90 16.98 -21.34 -2.36
C ARG A 90 18.33 -20.66 -2.15
N GLN A 91 18.92 -20.15 -3.23
CA GLN A 91 20.22 -19.48 -3.29
C GLN A 91 20.01 -17.98 -3.51
N ASN A 92 19.11 -17.39 -2.75
CA ASN A 92 18.68 -16.01 -2.92
C ASN A 92 19.82 -15.03 -2.63
N SER A 93 20.16 -14.20 -3.63
CA SER A 93 21.07 -13.08 -3.43
C SER A 93 20.33 -11.83 -2.92
N ILE A 94 21.08 -10.77 -2.62
CA ILE A 94 20.49 -9.45 -2.31
C ILE A 94 19.90 -8.76 -3.55
N PHE A 95 20.17 -9.28 -4.75
CA PHE A 95 19.62 -8.77 -6.01
C PHE A 95 18.45 -9.67 -6.40
N GLY A 96 17.22 -9.19 -6.26
CA GLY A 96 16.05 -10.01 -6.54
C GLY A 96 14.87 -9.18 -7.01
N GLY A 97 14.98 -8.54 -8.18
CA GLY A 97 13.95 -7.64 -8.71
C GLY A 97 12.55 -8.24 -8.70
N THR A 98 12.45 -9.55 -8.91
CA THR A 98 11.23 -10.35 -8.79
C THR A 98 10.63 -10.36 -7.38
N ARG A 99 11.43 -10.67 -6.35
CA ARG A 99 10.95 -10.69 -4.94
C ARG A 99 10.71 -9.27 -4.45
N ASP A 100 11.55 -8.34 -4.86
CA ASP A 100 11.51 -6.94 -4.44
C ASP A 100 10.27 -6.25 -4.99
N ALA A 101 9.91 -6.52 -6.25
CA ALA A 101 8.68 -6.03 -6.86
C ALA A 101 7.44 -6.56 -6.13
N MET A 102 7.39 -7.85 -5.81
CA MET A 102 6.29 -8.44 -5.04
C MET A 102 6.18 -7.83 -3.65
N TYR A 103 7.29 -7.76 -2.92
CA TYR A 103 7.36 -7.16 -1.59
C TYR A 103 6.87 -5.71 -1.61
N LEU A 104 7.39 -4.91 -2.55
CA LEU A 104 7.00 -3.52 -2.74
C LEU A 104 5.51 -3.39 -3.07
N LYS A 105 4.96 -4.24 -3.93
CA LYS A 105 3.55 -4.18 -4.33
C LYS A 105 2.63 -4.52 -3.16
N ALA A 106 2.95 -5.55 -2.37
CA ALA A 106 2.19 -5.89 -1.17
C ALA A 106 2.19 -4.74 -0.15
N TYR A 107 3.34 -4.09 0.10
CA TYR A 107 3.39 -2.92 0.98
C TYR A 107 2.67 -1.70 0.43
N LYS A 108 2.58 -1.52 -0.90
CA LYS A 108 1.73 -0.49 -1.51
C LYS A 108 0.24 -0.75 -1.27
N VAL A 109 -0.20 -2.01 -1.32
CA VAL A 109 -1.60 -2.38 -0.97
C VAL A 109 -1.87 -2.09 0.51
N ILE A 110 -0.94 -2.44 1.41
CA ILE A 110 -1.04 -2.14 2.83
C ILE A 110 -1.11 -0.63 3.09
N ASP A 111 -0.22 0.15 2.48
CA ASP A 111 -0.19 1.61 2.64
C ASP A 111 -1.50 2.26 2.17
N ARG A 112 -2.01 1.87 0.99
CA ARG A 112 -3.30 2.36 0.50
C ARG A 112 -4.44 1.96 1.43
N SER A 113 -4.43 0.74 1.95
CA SER A 113 -5.43 0.30 2.93
C SER A 113 -5.38 1.16 4.20
N ASN A 114 -4.18 1.48 4.70
CA ASN A 114 -4.01 2.37 5.85
C ASN A 114 -4.52 3.79 5.56
N VAL A 115 -4.21 4.36 4.39
CA VAL A 115 -4.73 5.67 3.97
C VAL A 115 -6.26 5.67 3.95
N ALA A 116 -6.89 4.61 3.43
CA ALA A 116 -8.35 4.52 3.44
C ALA A 116 -8.92 4.47 4.85
N LEU A 117 -8.31 3.66 5.74
CA LEU A 117 -8.70 3.55 7.14
C LEU A 117 -8.55 4.88 7.91
N GLU A 118 -7.47 5.62 7.67
CA GLU A 118 -7.22 6.94 8.27
C GLU A 118 -8.24 7.99 7.82
N ASN A 119 -8.85 7.82 6.63
CA ASN A 119 -9.81 8.75 6.05
C ASN A 119 -11.26 8.27 6.17
N LEU A 120 -11.55 7.19 6.91
CA LEU A 120 -12.91 6.65 7.10
C LEU A 120 -13.92 7.65 7.68
N GLY A 121 -13.46 8.74 8.29
CA GLY A 121 -14.31 9.79 8.83
C GLY A 121 -15.18 10.52 7.81
N VAL A 122 -14.79 10.51 6.52
CA VAL A 122 -15.57 11.16 5.44
C VAL A 122 -16.72 10.29 4.93
N ALA A 123 -16.70 8.98 5.24
CA ALA A 123 -17.72 8.04 4.81
C ALA A 123 -18.87 7.93 5.83
N SER A 124 -20.07 7.81 5.29
CA SER A 124 -21.32 7.62 6.00
C SER A 124 -21.98 6.30 5.59
N SER A 125 -22.61 6.22 4.42
CA SER A 125 -23.42 5.06 4.02
C SER A 125 -22.58 3.83 3.69
N GLN A 126 -21.42 4.02 3.08
CA GLN A 126 -20.51 2.95 2.67
C GLN A 126 -19.35 2.74 3.66
N LYS A 127 -19.42 3.32 4.87
CA LYS A 127 -18.32 3.29 5.84
C LYS A 127 -17.88 1.88 6.21
N SER A 128 -18.82 1.03 6.62
CA SER A 128 -18.54 -0.37 7.00
C SER A 128 -17.93 -1.14 5.83
N PHE A 129 -18.44 -0.90 4.63
CA PHE A 129 -17.97 -1.56 3.42
C PHE A 129 -16.53 -1.18 3.07
N ILE A 130 -16.20 0.11 3.12
CA ILE A 130 -14.84 0.63 2.89
C ILE A 130 -13.88 0.08 3.95
N GLU A 131 -14.29 0.10 5.23
CA GLU A 131 -13.48 -0.41 6.32
C GLU A 131 -13.20 -1.91 6.18
N GLY A 132 -14.24 -2.69 5.87
CA GLY A 132 -14.13 -4.13 5.65
C GLY A 132 -13.18 -4.47 4.51
N GLN A 133 -13.31 -3.78 3.36
CA GLN A 133 -12.42 -4.00 2.22
C GLN A 133 -10.96 -3.62 2.54
N ALA A 134 -10.73 -2.48 3.18
CA ALA A 134 -9.39 -2.03 3.53
C ALA A 134 -8.71 -3.01 4.51
N LYS A 135 -9.45 -3.50 5.51
CA LYS A 135 -8.94 -4.51 6.44
C LYS A 135 -8.68 -5.84 5.76
N PHE A 136 -9.57 -6.29 4.87
CA PHE A 136 -9.35 -7.50 4.08
C PHE A 136 -8.05 -7.42 3.28
N PHE A 137 -7.84 -6.36 2.51
CA PHE A 137 -6.63 -6.20 1.71
C PHE A 137 -5.38 -6.07 2.55
N ARG A 138 -5.44 -5.32 3.66
CA ARG A 138 -4.30 -5.20 4.59
C ARG A 138 -3.92 -6.56 5.18
N GLY A 139 -4.89 -7.28 5.74
CA GLY A 139 -4.69 -8.61 6.34
C GLY A 139 -4.16 -9.63 5.32
N MET A 140 -4.75 -9.67 4.12
CA MET A 140 -4.28 -10.53 3.02
C MET A 140 -2.84 -10.21 2.62
N SER A 141 -2.50 -8.93 2.47
CA SER A 141 -1.13 -8.54 2.10
C SER A 141 -0.10 -8.81 3.18
N HIS A 142 -0.43 -8.61 4.46
CA HIS A 142 0.44 -9.05 5.56
C HIS A 142 0.63 -10.57 5.56
N PHE A 143 -0.43 -11.34 5.28
CA PHE A 143 -0.36 -12.79 5.21
C PHE A 143 0.58 -13.29 4.10
N GLU A 144 0.46 -12.74 2.90
CA GLU A 144 1.34 -13.09 1.78
C GLU A 144 2.80 -12.73 2.05
N LEU A 145 3.05 -11.59 2.70
CA LEU A 145 4.40 -11.19 3.08
C LEU A 145 4.99 -12.10 4.17
N VAL A 146 4.25 -12.38 5.25
CA VAL A 146 4.82 -13.15 6.36
C VAL A 146 5.14 -14.58 5.94
N ARG A 147 4.32 -15.21 5.08
CA ARG A 147 4.56 -16.59 4.65
C ARG A 147 5.72 -16.73 3.66
N LEU A 148 6.04 -15.67 2.89
CA LEU A 148 7.14 -15.69 1.92
C LEU A 148 8.47 -15.17 2.48
N PHE A 149 8.44 -14.29 3.48
CA PHE A 149 9.62 -13.58 3.98
C PHE A 149 9.98 -13.87 5.44
N ALA A 150 9.24 -14.75 6.11
CA ALA A 150 9.55 -15.22 7.46
C ALA A 150 9.60 -16.75 7.53
N GLN A 151 10.07 -17.25 8.68
CA GLN A 151 9.94 -18.67 9.00
C GLN A 151 8.45 -18.99 9.25
N PRO A 152 8.03 -20.26 9.03
CA PRO A 152 6.64 -20.63 9.19
C PRO A 152 6.19 -20.52 10.64
N TRP A 153 4.87 -20.37 10.82
CA TRP A 153 4.26 -20.53 12.13
C TRP A 153 4.63 -21.89 12.73
N GLY A 154 5.06 -21.89 13.99
CA GLY A 154 5.57 -23.05 14.72
C GLY A 154 7.09 -23.22 14.67
N TYR A 155 7.84 -22.36 13.95
CA TYR A 155 9.30 -22.44 13.90
C TYR A 155 9.97 -22.23 15.27
N THR A 156 9.41 -21.35 16.10
CA THR A 156 9.68 -21.31 17.55
C THR A 156 8.40 -21.68 18.30
N PRO A 157 8.48 -22.29 19.50
CA PRO A 157 7.31 -22.71 20.26
C PRO A 157 6.26 -21.60 20.50
N ASP A 158 6.71 -20.35 20.54
CA ASP A 158 5.92 -19.16 20.83
C ASP A 158 5.77 -18.19 19.64
N ASN A 159 6.32 -18.52 18.47
CA ASN A 159 6.36 -17.66 17.29
C ASN A 159 7.02 -16.28 17.48
N SER A 160 7.94 -16.15 18.45
CA SER A 160 8.71 -14.93 18.73
C SER A 160 9.81 -14.63 17.72
N HIS A 161 10.10 -15.53 16.78
CA HIS A 161 11.07 -15.28 15.71
C HIS A 161 10.60 -14.15 14.78
N LEU A 162 11.57 -13.54 14.09
CA LEU A 162 11.31 -12.37 13.24
C LEU A 162 10.36 -12.70 12.08
N GLY A 163 9.30 -11.90 11.96
CA GLY A 163 8.30 -11.89 10.91
C GLY A 163 8.61 -10.84 9.84
N ILE A 164 7.81 -9.79 9.75
CA ILE A 164 7.95 -8.71 8.77
C ILE A 164 7.74 -7.35 9.45
N PRO A 165 8.11 -6.21 8.84
CA PRO A 165 7.69 -4.91 9.33
C PRO A 165 6.15 -4.79 9.33
N LEU A 166 5.55 -4.69 10.52
CA LEU A 166 4.10 -4.61 10.68
C LEU A 166 3.62 -3.17 10.50
N ARG A 167 2.86 -2.92 9.43
CA ARG A 167 2.40 -1.59 9.01
C ARG A 167 0.90 -1.44 9.17
N ILE A 168 0.45 -0.73 10.21
CA ILE A 168 -0.96 -0.47 10.50
C ILE A 168 -1.38 1.01 10.33
N VAL A 169 -0.44 1.86 9.94
CA VAL A 169 -0.60 3.29 9.61
C VAL A 169 0.21 3.64 8.37
N SER A 170 -0.22 4.65 7.62
CA SER A 170 0.49 5.19 6.45
C SER A 170 1.63 6.09 6.94
N SER A 171 2.86 5.63 6.81
CA SER A 171 4.05 6.38 7.25
C SER A 171 5.30 5.96 6.49
N ALA A 172 6.17 6.94 6.21
CA ALA A 172 7.49 6.71 5.62
C ALA A 172 8.55 6.27 6.67
N GLN A 173 8.22 6.30 7.96
CA GLN A 173 9.16 5.93 9.03
C GLN A 173 9.60 4.46 8.86
N ALA A 174 10.89 4.16 8.98
CA ALA A 174 11.36 2.78 8.97
C ALA A 174 10.89 2.03 10.23
N LEU A 175 10.53 0.76 10.09
CA LEU A 175 10.13 -0.11 11.20
C LEU A 175 11.03 -1.35 11.23
N ASN A 176 11.34 -1.80 12.45
CA ASN A 176 11.91 -3.12 12.65
C ASN A 176 10.89 -4.21 12.31
N ARG A 177 11.37 -5.43 12.05
CA ARG A 177 10.50 -6.59 11.89
C ARG A 177 9.79 -6.87 13.20
N ALA A 178 8.47 -6.97 13.15
CA ALA A 178 7.67 -7.56 14.21
C ALA A 178 7.91 -9.08 14.23
N THR A 179 7.50 -9.74 15.31
CA THR A 179 7.49 -11.20 15.40
C THR A 179 6.45 -11.81 14.47
N VAL A 180 6.62 -13.07 14.08
CA VAL A 180 5.57 -13.79 13.32
C VAL A 180 4.26 -13.82 14.11
N LYS A 181 4.32 -13.97 15.44
CA LYS A 181 3.13 -13.91 16.30
C LYS A 181 2.34 -12.62 16.13
N GLU A 182 2.98 -11.46 16.28
CA GLU A 182 2.33 -10.15 16.18
C GLU A 182 1.72 -9.92 14.80
N VAL A 183 2.39 -10.38 13.75
CA VAL A 183 1.88 -10.25 12.38
C VAL A 183 0.60 -11.07 12.20
N TYR A 184 0.58 -12.33 12.65
CA TYR A 184 -0.62 -13.17 12.59
C TYR A 184 -1.76 -12.65 13.46
N ASP A 185 -1.46 -12.12 14.65
CA ASP A 185 -2.47 -11.49 15.51
C ASP A 185 -3.17 -10.34 14.76
N GLN A 186 -2.40 -9.49 14.06
CA GLN A 186 -2.96 -8.40 13.24
C GLN A 186 -3.74 -8.91 12.03
N ILE A 187 -3.23 -9.92 11.30
CA ILE A 187 -3.91 -10.53 10.16
C ILE A 187 -5.29 -11.04 10.60
N ILE A 188 -5.34 -11.80 11.69
CA ILE A 188 -6.59 -12.38 12.21
C ILE A 188 -7.56 -11.28 12.63
N ALA A 189 -7.07 -10.24 13.30
CA ALA A 189 -7.90 -9.11 13.71
C ALA A 189 -8.53 -8.39 12.50
N ASP A 190 -7.76 -8.13 11.45
CA ASP A 190 -8.27 -7.47 10.25
C ASP A 190 -9.23 -8.36 9.46
N LEU A 191 -8.92 -9.64 9.27
CA LEU A 191 -9.78 -10.56 8.52
C LEU A 191 -11.11 -10.85 9.24
N LYS A 192 -11.11 -10.97 10.58
CA LYS A 192 -12.36 -11.12 11.35
C LYS A 192 -13.23 -9.87 11.31
N ALA A 193 -12.62 -8.70 11.37
CA ALA A 193 -13.34 -7.45 11.22
C ALA A 193 -13.91 -7.32 9.79
N ALA A 194 -13.14 -7.68 8.77
CA ALA A 194 -13.62 -7.69 7.39
C ALA A 194 -14.80 -8.65 7.18
N ASP A 195 -14.74 -9.86 7.73
CA ASP A 195 -15.82 -10.86 7.70
C ASP A 195 -17.13 -10.31 8.30
N THR A 196 -17.03 -9.52 9.37
CA THR A 196 -18.21 -8.90 10.01
C THR A 196 -18.76 -7.71 9.21
N LEU A 197 -17.91 -7.00 8.47
CA LEU A 197 -18.24 -5.73 7.82
C LEU A 197 -18.65 -5.87 6.34
N LEU A 198 -18.22 -6.94 5.68
CA LEU A 198 -18.47 -7.18 4.27
C LEU A 198 -19.77 -7.96 4.03
N PRO A 199 -20.47 -7.71 2.91
CA PRO A 199 -21.68 -8.46 2.56
C PRO A 199 -21.35 -9.92 2.21
N ALA A 200 -22.27 -10.84 2.55
CA ALA A 200 -22.11 -12.27 2.30
C ALA A 200 -22.12 -12.66 0.79
N SER A 201 -22.60 -11.76 -0.08
CA SER A 201 -22.60 -11.95 -1.53
C SER A 201 -21.83 -10.82 -2.20
N SER A 202 -20.87 -11.19 -3.06
CA SER A 202 -20.13 -10.25 -3.90
C SER A 202 -20.91 -9.85 -5.14
N ALA A 203 -20.57 -8.71 -5.73
CA ALA A 203 -21.00 -8.33 -7.07
C ALA A 203 -19.78 -8.28 -8.00
N ASN A 204 -19.75 -9.14 -9.01
CA ASN A 204 -18.80 -9.10 -10.13
C ASN A 204 -17.30 -9.09 -9.75
N GLY A 205 -16.88 -9.99 -8.87
CA GLY A 205 -15.45 -10.16 -8.53
C GLY A 205 -14.86 -9.04 -7.67
N LYS A 206 -15.71 -8.15 -7.16
CA LYS A 206 -15.43 -7.23 -6.06
C LYS A 206 -16.33 -7.60 -4.89
N PHE A 207 -15.83 -7.45 -3.67
CA PHE A 207 -16.72 -7.33 -2.52
C PHE A 207 -17.29 -5.93 -2.55
#